data_AF-A0A517RAG6-F1
#
_entry.id   AF-A0A517RAG6-F1
#
_cell.length_a   1.000
_cell.length_b   1.000
_cell.length_c   1.000
_cell.angle_alpha   90.00
_cell.angle_beta   90.00
_cell.angle_gamma   90.00
#
_symmetry.space_group_name_H-M   'P 1'
#
loop_
_entity.id
_entity.type
_entity.pdbx_description
1 polymer ?
#
loop_
_entity_poly.entity_id
_entity_poly.type
_entity_poly.pdbx_seq_one_letter_code
_entity_poly.pdbx_strand_id
1 'polypeptide(L)'
;MFSSRYELSYYLILSGFILMSGCSSEPAASTSNKMSQSESSTEKSLAEKSSAEKSSAEKSSAEKSSADNTKAESNTAPEPVQIDAITAKEYFEACEKDPEDALKKYEGKSIRLTGKLKSLHSGFTGELSFRLDASEDPEQWMSLESPDVSVSLGDHEKNPESRLALGQEITVEGVGKKSMTSTAALEYCRIVEIKGDFKPEFLSADELEKEFSTNREATDNKWGMKYFYLTGNIKHLNRENGQIELGNDQKKTALLKTDDHFELEHLKPGQKLQVLGVYWKFRDQEQVPEIIDFFLISPQRPKANIEPTKMADSVPHFTADRLAEAFESDPRRFVRRYQTEPRLIQIEGTIDTIEKDLLGWDMQIKNALKHDINCSFPTLTKTEAAALKPGDHVTIRGKLFIKTRWFGKAEPISLMNCKIVP
;
A
#
# COMPACT_ATOMS: atom_id res chain seq x y z
N MET A 1 -9.43 -13.29 -33.90
CA MET A 1 -9.10 -14.46 -33.06
C MET A 1 -7.75 -14.20 -32.42
N PHE A 2 -7.74 -13.52 -31.28
CA PHE A 2 -6.56 -13.39 -30.44
C PHE A 2 -6.92 -14.02 -29.09
N SER A 3 -6.32 -15.19 -28.86
CA SER A 3 -6.46 -15.91 -27.60
C SER A 3 -5.54 -15.23 -26.59
N SER A 4 -6.14 -14.52 -25.64
CA SER A 4 -5.45 -13.93 -24.50
C SER A 4 -4.96 -15.06 -23.60
N ARG A 5 -3.64 -15.27 -23.59
CA ARG A 5 -2.96 -16.16 -22.65
C ARG A 5 -2.55 -15.35 -21.42
N TYR A 6 -3.49 -15.12 -20.51
CA TYR A 6 -3.15 -14.99 -19.10
C TYR A 6 -3.16 -16.40 -18.51
N GLU A 7 -2.01 -17.10 -18.55
CA GLU A 7 -1.84 -18.30 -17.75
C GLU A 7 -1.62 -17.91 -16.29
N LEU A 8 -2.74 -17.81 -15.57
CA LEU A 8 -2.84 -18.08 -14.15
C LEU A 8 -2.34 -19.51 -13.89
N SER A 9 -1.06 -19.63 -13.53
CA SER A 9 -0.53 -20.84 -12.89
C SER A 9 -1.03 -20.91 -11.45
N TYR A 10 -2.27 -21.38 -11.24
CA TYR A 10 -2.78 -21.80 -9.94
C TYR A 10 -3.57 -23.13 -10.07
N TYR A 11 -2.99 -24.17 -9.47
CA TYR A 11 -3.56 -25.43 -9.00
C TYR A 11 -4.75 -26.05 -9.73
N LEU A 12 -4.46 -27.06 -10.54
CA LEU A 12 -5.41 -28.07 -11.00
C LEU A 12 -4.99 -29.44 -10.45
N ILE A 13 -5.57 -29.84 -9.32
CA ILE A 13 -5.69 -31.25 -8.93
C ILE A 13 -7.19 -31.57 -8.82
N LEU A 14 -7.74 -32.09 -9.91
CA LEU A 14 -8.92 -32.96 -9.93
C LEU A 14 -8.60 -34.20 -9.08
N SER A 15 -9.49 -34.83 -8.30
CA SER A 15 -10.87 -35.24 -8.61
C SER A 15 -11.43 -36.07 -7.44
N GLY A 16 -12.76 -36.11 -7.30
CA GLY A 16 -13.47 -37.34 -6.90
C GLY A 16 -14.64 -37.23 -5.94
N PHE A 17 -15.85 -37.56 -6.44
CA PHE A 17 -16.96 -38.24 -5.74
C PHE A 17 -17.73 -37.41 -4.67
N ILE A 18 -19.07 -37.30 -4.57
CA ILE A 18 -20.23 -38.16 -4.90
C ILE A 18 -21.49 -37.28 -5.11
N LEU A 19 -22.31 -37.65 -6.10
CA LEU A 19 -23.72 -37.28 -6.23
C LEU A 19 -24.56 -38.01 -5.17
N MET A 20 -25.31 -37.28 -4.33
CA MET A 20 -26.55 -37.82 -3.74
C MET A 20 -27.63 -36.75 -3.70
N SER A 21 -28.71 -37.08 -4.37
CA SER A 21 -30.01 -36.45 -4.45
C SER A 21 -30.69 -36.36 -3.07
N GLY A 22 -31.48 -35.31 -2.85
CA GLY A 22 -32.37 -35.22 -1.70
C GLY A 22 -33.35 -34.06 -1.83
N CYS A 23 -34.54 -34.36 -2.36
CA CYS A 23 -35.70 -33.47 -2.37
C CYS A 23 -36.14 -33.13 -0.93
N SER A 24 -36.47 -31.87 -0.66
CA SER A 24 -37.58 -31.55 0.25
C SER A 24 -38.10 -30.15 0.00
N SER A 25 -39.35 -30.09 -0.45
CA SER A 25 -40.21 -28.92 -0.52
C SER A 25 -40.73 -28.55 0.86
N GLU A 26 -40.79 -27.26 1.21
CA GLU A 26 -42.00 -26.62 1.77
C GLU A 26 -41.82 -25.09 1.88
N PRO A 27 -42.89 -24.30 1.67
CA PRO A 27 -42.84 -22.84 1.69
C PRO A 27 -43.32 -22.27 3.03
N ALA A 28 -42.71 -21.19 3.51
CA ALA A 28 -43.26 -20.43 4.63
C ALA A 28 -43.08 -18.92 4.46
N ALA A 29 -44.23 -18.27 4.31
CA ALA A 29 -44.65 -17.01 4.92
C ALA A 29 -43.79 -15.76 4.72
N SER A 30 -44.28 -14.92 3.81
CA SER A 30 -44.12 -13.47 3.83
C SER A 30 -44.62 -12.88 5.15
N THR A 31 -43.80 -12.06 5.79
CA THR A 31 -44.30 -11.10 6.80
C THR A 31 -43.83 -9.71 6.39
N SER A 32 -44.78 -8.93 5.88
CA SER A 32 -44.64 -7.49 5.69
C SER A 32 -44.66 -6.82 7.06
N ASN A 33 -43.65 -6.03 7.38
CA ASN A 33 -43.79 -4.97 8.37
C ASN A 33 -43.36 -3.65 7.75
N LYS A 34 -44.37 -2.89 7.33
CA LYS A 34 -44.36 -1.43 7.32
C LYS A 34 -44.09 -0.98 8.76
N MET A 35 -43.02 -0.23 8.99
CA MET A 35 -43.02 0.71 10.10
C MET A 35 -42.49 2.06 9.64
N SER A 36 -43.29 3.03 10.03
CA SER A 36 -43.44 4.39 9.56
C SER A 36 -42.38 5.34 10.11
N GLN A 37 -42.19 6.40 9.34
CA GLN A 37 -41.54 7.65 9.70
C GLN A 37 -41.98 8.17 11.08
N SER A 38 -41.02 8.68 11.86
CA SER A 38 -41.27 9.83 12.71
C SER A 38 -40.00 10.67 12.83
N GLU A 39 -40.10 11.89 12.35
CA GLU A 39 -39.19 13.01 12.55
C GLU A 39 -39.02 13.32 14.04
N SER A 40 -37.84 13.80 14.44
CA SER A 40 -37.70 14.74 15.55
C SER A 40 -36.27 15.28 15.58
N SER A 41 -36.11 16.43 14.93
CA SER A 41 -35.10 17.45 15.15
C SER A 41 -34.86 17.74 16.64
N THR A 42 -33.61 17.84 17.07
CA THR A 42 -33.22 18.87 18.04
C THR A 42 -31.77 19.27 17.84
N GLU A 43 -31.60 20.46 17.28
CA GLU A 43 -30.39 21.27 17.36
C GLU A 43 -30.01 21.49 18.82
N LYS A 44 -28.73 21.34 19.15
CA LYS A 44 -28.15 22.13 20.24
C LYS A 44 -26.72 22.50 19.91
N SER A 45 -26.60 23.72 19.41
CA SER A 45 -25.39 24.53 19.43
C SER A 45 -24.91 24.71 20.87
N LEU A 46 -23.60 24.50 21.07
CA LEU A 46 -22.88 25.12 22.18
C LEU A 46 -21.55 25.62 21.63
N ALA A 47 -21.50 26.94 21.52
CA ALA A 47 -20.31 27.72 21.31
C ALA A 47 -19.54 27.87 22.63
N GLU A 48 -18.29 28.28 22.45
CA GLU A 48 -17.53 29.21 23.28
C GLU A 48 -16.51 28.73 24.32
N LYS A 49 -15.43 29.53 24.34
CA LYS A 49 -14.33 29.75 25.30
C LYS A 49 -13.15 28.80 25.16
N SER A 50 -12.03 29.22 24.56
CA SER A 50 -11.15 30.38 24.85
C SER A 50 -10.58 30.38 26.26
N SER A 51 -9.28 30.08 26.36
CA SER A 51 -8.38 30.72 27.32
C SER A 51 -6.94 30.41 26.93
N ALA A 52 -6.27 31.44 26.43
CA ALA A 52 -4.83 31.59 26.43
C ALA A 52 -4.36 31.93 27.85
N GLU A 53 -3.19 31.45 28.26
CA GLU A 53 -2.23 32.09 29.18
C GLU A 53 -0.93 31.26 29.16
N LYS A 54 0.21 31.85 28.72
CA LYS A 54 1.28 32.46 29.54
C LYS A 54 2.00 31.45 30.45
N SER A 55 3.24 31.06 30.14
CA SER A 55 4.52 31.77 30.43
C SER A 55 5.05 31.56 31.85
N SER A 56 6.14 30.78 31.97
CA SER A 56 7.21 30.87 32.99
C SER A 56 8.25 29.81 32.62
N ALA A 57 9.45 30.10 32.12
CA ALA A 57 10.60 30.78 32.74
C ALA A 57 11.15 30.06 33.99
N GLU A 58 12.45 29.74 33.91
CA GLU A 58 13.37 29.25 34.96
C GLU A 58 13.18 27.78 35.39
N LYS A 59 14.23 26.94 35.54
CA LYS A 59 15.53 27.23 36.15
C LYS A 59 16.57 26.16 35.78
N SER A 60 17.81 26.62 35.66
CA SER A 60 19.07 25.89 35.57
C SER A 60 19.30 24.87 36.70
N SER A 61 19.83 23.68 36.35
CA SER A 61 20.71 22.92 37.24
C SER A 61 21.74 22.16 36.42
N ALA A 62 22.98 22.61 36.55
CA ALA A 62 24.16 21.98 35.99
C ALA A 62 24.52 20.75 36.82
N GLU A 63 24.50 19.57 36.21
CA GLU A 63 25.16 18.39 36.75
C GLU A 63 26.31 17.96 35.83
N LYS A 64 27.50 18.00 36.42
CA LYS A 64 28.74 17.42 35.91
C LYS A 64 28.56 15.90 35.85
N SER A 65 28.50 15.32 34.64
CA SER A 65 28.79 13.90 34.44
C SER A 65 30.17 13.75 33.79
N SER A 66 31.04 13.04 34.51
CA SER A 66 32.37 12.61 34.13
C SER A 66 32.39 11.89 32.77
N ALA A 67 33.26 12.37 31.90
CA ALA A 67 33.57 11.76 30.61
C ALA A 67 34.33 10.44 30.82
N ASP A 68 33.68 9.34 30.47
CA ASP A 68 34.35 8.05 30.27
C ASP A 68 34.56 7.88 28.76
N ASN A 69 35.81 8.02 28.33
CA ASN A 69 36.24 8.06 26.94
C ASN A 69 36.35 6.62 26.40
N THR A 70 35.20 5.96 26.21
CA THR A 70 35.16 4.72 25.43
C THR A 70 35.08 5.10 23.95
N LYS A 71 36.24 5.05 23.29
CA LYS A 71 36.42 5.28 21.85
C LYS A 71 35.63 4.23 21.08
N ALA A 72 34.35 4.49 20.82
CA ALA A 72 33.54 3.70 19.92
C ALA A 72 34.18 3.78 18.53
N GLU A 73 34.74 2.67 18.06
CA GLU A 73 35.09 2.50 16.66
C GLU A 73 33.81 2.68 15.86
N SER A 74 33.68 3.86 15.26
CA SER A 74 32.64 4.16 14.28
C SER A 74 32.79 3.15 13.16
N ASN A 75 31.98 2.09 13.19
CA ASN A 75 31.71 1.23 12.05
C ASN A 75 30.95 2.05 10.99
N THR A 76 31.63 3.04 10.42
CA THR A 76 31.17 3.77 9.26
C THR A 76 31.19 2.76 8.13
N ALA A 77 30.01 2.26 7.73
CA ALA A 77 29.89 1.41 6.57
C ALA A 77 30.59 2.10 5.38
N PRO A 78 31.41 1.37 4.60
CA PRO A 78 32.09 1.96 3.45
C PRO A 78 31.06 2.61 2.53
N GLU A 79 31.30 3.86 2.14
CA GLU A 79 30.44 4.54 1.18
C GLU A 79 30.40 3.74 -0.13
N PRO A 80 29.21 3.53 -0.71
CA PRO A 80 29.07 2.77 -1.93
C PRO A 80 29.85 3.43 -3.07
N VAL A 81 30.59 2.65 -3.85
CA VAL A 81 31.31 3.14 -5.03
C VAL A 81 30.30 3.76 -5.99
N GLN A 82 30.52 5.02 -6.35
CA GLN A 82 29.66 5.76 -7.26
C GLN A 82 30.06 5.47 -8.71
N ILE A 83 29.08 5.12 -9.54
CA ILE A 83 29.23 5.00 -10.98
C ILE A 83 28.80 6.31 -11.64
N ASP A 84 29.49 6.70 -12.71
CA ASP A 84 29.13 7.83 -13.54
C ASP A 84 27.69 7.72 -14.07
N ALA A 85 27.11 8.86 -14.45
CA ALA A 85 25.75 8.92 -14.95
C ALA A 85 25.58 8.05 -16.21
N ILE A 86 24.55 7.19 -16.19
CA ILE A 86 24.21 6.26 -17.28
C ILE A 86 22.73 6.42 -17.62
N THR A 87 22.35 6.11 -18.86
CA THR A 87 20.95 6.11 -19.29
C THR A 87 20.24 4.81 -18.93
N ALA A 88 18.91 4.85 -18.82
CA ALA A 88 18.07 3.66 -18.64
C ALA A 88 18.31 2.62 -19.75
N LYS A 89 18.51 3.08 -20.99
CA LYS A 89 18.87 2.24 -22.13
C LYS A 89 20.18 1.49 -21.92
N GLU A 90 21.28 2.20 -21.68
CA GLU A 90 22.61 1.59 -21.51
C GLU A 90 22.64 0.62 -20.32
N TYR A 91 21.91 0.95 -19.24
CA TYR A 91 21.78 0.07 -18.09
C TYR A 91 21.02 -1.22 -18.42
N PHE A 92 19.87 -1.10 -19.11
CA PHE A 92 19.07 -2.23 -19.56
C PHE A 92 19.86 -3.13 -20.53
N GLU A 93 20.48 -2.55 -21.56
CA GLU A 93 21.28 -3.30 -22.55
C GLU A 93 22.45 -4.04 -21.90
N ALA A 94 23.10 -3.45 -20.89
CA ALA A 94 24.16 -4.14 -20.16
C ALA A 94 23.62 -5.36 -19.40
N CYS A 95 22.46 -5.23 -18.76
CA CYS A 95 21.81 -6.34 -18.03
C CYS A 95 21.34 -7.45 -18.96
N GLU A 96 20.77 -7.12 -20.12
CA GLU A 96 20.30 -8.10 -21.10
C GLU A 96 21.44 -8.84 -21.80
N LYS A 97 22.53 -8.12 -22.14
CA LYS A 97 23.64 -8.69 -22.91
C LYS A 97 24.46 -9.69 -22.11
N ASP A 98 24.78 -9.37 -20.86
CA ASP A 98 25.56 -10.23 -19.96
C ASP A 98 25.13 -9.97 -18.51
N PRO A 99 24.11 -10.69 -18.01
CA PRO A 99 23.59 -10.50 -16.65
C PRO A 99 24.65 -10.71 -15.56
N GLU A 100 25.64 -11.60 -15.77
CA GLU A 100 26.67 -11.89 -14.77
C GLU A 100 27.70 -10.75 -14.68
N ASP A 101 28.14 -10.22 -15.83
CA ASP A 101 29.02 -9.05 -15.86
C ASP A 101 28.31 -7.80 -15.32
N ALA A 102 27.05 -7.58 -15.73
CA ALA A 102 26.23 -6.49 -15.22
C ALA A 102 26.06 -6.57 -13.70
N LEU A 103 25.80 -7.76 -13.14
CA LEU A 103 25.74 -7.96 -11.70
C LEU A 103 27.06 -7.56 -11.03
N LYS A 104 28.21 -8.07 -11.50
CA LYS A 104 29.55 -7.68 -10.96
C LYS A 104 29.82 -6.17 -11.09
N LYS A 105 29.33 -5.57 -12.17
CA LYS A 105 29.54 -4.15 -12.47
C LYS A 105 28.68 -3.25 -11.61
N TYR A 106 27.43 -3.62 -11.32
CA TYR A 106 26.42 -2.71 -10.77
C TYR A 106 25.89 -3.09 -9.38
N GLU A 107 26.00 -4.36 -8.96
CA GLU A 107 25.46 -4.84 -7.69
C GLU A 107 26.02 -4.03 -6.50
N GLY A 108 25.10 -3.52 -5.67
CA GLY A 108 25.46 -2.82 -4.43
C GLY A 108 26.15 -1.46 -4.65
N LYS A 109 26.37 -1.04 -5.90
CA LYS A 109 27.00 0.24 -6.24
C LYS A 109 25.94 1.32 -6.39
N SER A 110 26.32 2.57 -6.10
CA SER A 110 25.46 3.73 -6.31
C SER A 110 25.51 4.12 -7.78
N ILE A 111 24.34 4.25 -8.40
CA ILE A 111 24.17 4.50 -9.84
C ILE A 111 23.30 5.74 -10.00
N ARG A 112 23.76 6.68 -10.81
CA ARG A 112 22.95 7.80 -11.29
C ARG A 112 22.36 7.42 -12.65
N LEU A 113 21.05 7.21 -12.69
CA LEU A 113 20.33 6.71 -13.86
C LEU A 113 19.38 7.77 -14.40
N THR A 114 19.47 8.07 -15.70
CA THR A 114 18.56 9.00 -16.39
C THR A 114 17.68 8.27 -17.40
N GLY A 115 16.39 8.56 -17.42
CA GLY A 115 15.45 8.00 -18.41
C GLY A 115 14.10 8.69 -18.41
N LYS A 116 13.23 8.34 -19.36
CA LYS A 116 11.86 8.89 -19.43
C LYS A 116 10.91 8.06 -18.58
N LEU A 117 10.03 8.71 -17.81
CA LEU A 117 9.10 8.06 -16.90
C LEU A 117 7.97 7.32 -17.63
N LYS A 118 8.09 6.00 -17.81
CA LYS A 118 7.15 5.16 -18.55
C LYS A 118 5.87 4.83 -17.79
N SER A 119 6.00 4.45 -16.53
CA SER A 119 4.85 4.12 -15.68
C SER A 119 5.13 4.44 -14.23
N LEU A 120 4.06 4.67 -13.47
CA LEU A 120 4.08 4.85 -12.02
C LEU A 120 3.30 3.70 -11.39
N HIS A 121 3.81 3.14 -10.29
CA HIS A 121 3.14 2.09 -9.53
C HIS A 121 3.33 2.35 -8.04
N SER A 122 2.25 2.33 -7.25
CA SER A 122 2.38 2.28 -5.80
C SER A 122 2.42 0.81 -5.39
N GLY A 123 3.49 0.42 -4.71
CA GLY A 123 3.54 -0.84 -3.99
C GLY A 123 2.58 -0.83 -2.81
N PHE A 124 2.33 -2.01 -2.27
CA PHE A 124 1.38 -2.21 -1.17
C PHE A 124 1.64 -1.28 0.03
N THR A 125 2.91 -1.11 0.43
CA THR A 125 3.32 -0.27 1.57
C THR A 125 3.22 1.24 1.29
N GLY A 126 2.72 1.62 0.11
CA GLY A 126 2.75 2.98 -0.40
C GLY A 126 4.13 3.39 -0.93
N GLU A 127 5.07 2.46 -1.05
CA GLU A 127 6.34 2.71 -1.73
C GLU A 127 6.07 3.02 -3.20
N LEU A 128 6.53 4.18 -3.68
CA LEU A 128 6.40 4.48 -5.09
C LEU A 128 7.51 3.75 -5.85
N SER A 129 7.11 3.00 -6.86
CA SER A 129 7.99 2.46 -7.87
C SER A 129 7.60 3.03 -9.22
N PHE A 130 8.54 3.09 -10.15
CA PHE A 130 8.26 3.48 -11.51
C PHE A 130 9.19 2.79 -12.48
N ARG A 131 8.82 2.87 -13.76
CA ARG A 131 9.64 2.33 -14.84
C ARG A 131 10.21 3.48 -15.65
N LEU A 132 11.50 3.39 -15.96
CA LEU A 132 12.15 4.27 -16.92
C LEU A 132 12.24 3.55 -18.27
N ASP A 133 11.80 4.22 -19.32
CA ASP A 133 11.87 3.69 -20.68
C ASP A 133 13.32 3.50 -21.13
N ALA A 134 13.58 2.33 -21.68
CA ALA A 134 14.86 1.94 -22.26
C ALA A 134 14.75 1.72 -23.78
N SER A 135 13.58 1.96 -24.39
CA SER A 135 13.37 1.92 -25.83
C SER A 135 13.89 3.18 -26.52
N GLU A 136 14.41 3.03 -27.74
CA GLU A 136 14.60 4.17 -28.67
C GLU A 136 13.37 4.44 -29.53
N ASP A 137 12.49 3.46 -29.64
CA ASP A 137 11.27 3.51 -30.44
C ASP A 137 10.15 4.20 -29.64
N PRO A 138 9.72 5.42 -30.02
CA PRO A 138 8.65 6.14 -29.34
C PRO A 138 7.29 5.44 -29.46
N GLU A 139 7.10 4.55 -30.43
CA GLU A 139 5.86 3.79 -30.58
C GLU A 139 5.79 2.64 -29.56
N GLN A 140 6.94 2.10 -29.15
CA GLN A 140 7.04 1.03 -28.15
C GLN A 140 6.94 1.51 -26.71
N TRP A 141 7.12 2.81 -26.47
CA TRP A 141 7.01 3.42 -25.13
C TRP A 141 5.76 2.98 -24.34
N MET A 142 4.61 2.80 -25.01
CA MET A 142 3.36 2.35 -24.38
C MET A 142 3.16 0.82 -24.36
N SER A 143 4.08 0.06 -24.96
CA SER A 143 4.02 -1.40 -24.98
C SER A 143 4.36 -1.97 -23.60
N LEU A 144 3.57 -2.96 -23.16
CA LEU A 144 3.87 -3.73 -21.97
C LEU A 144 5.19 -4.52 -22.11
N GLU A 145 5.61 -4.80 -23.34
CA GLU A 145 6.82 -5.56 -23.66
C GLU A 145 8.03 -4.67 -23.95
N SER A 146 7.89 -3.34 -23.91
CA SER A 146 9.05 -2.50 -24.23
C SER A 146 10.09 -2.51 -23.12
N PRO A 147 11.39 -2.49 -23.49
CA PRO A 147 12.50 -2.39 -22.56
C PRO A 147 12.28 -1.31 -21.51
N ASP A 148 12.44 -1.66 -20.24
CA ASP A 148 12.37 -0.71 -19.16
C ASP A 148 13.26 -1.09 -17.97
N VAL A 149 13.57 -0.08 -17.15
CA VAL A 149 14.29 -0.25 -15.89
C VAL A 149 13.34 0.04 -14.75
N SER A 150 13.19 -0.94 -13.85
CA SER A 150 12.39 -0.78 -12.64
C SER A 150 13.15 0.05 -11.60
N VAL A 151 12.50 1.07 -11.06
CA VAL A 151 13.06 1.97 -10.04
C VAL A 151 12.16 1.92 -8.82
N SER A 152 12.71 1.50 -7.67
CA SER A 152 12.01 1.55 -6.38
C SER A 152 12.53 2.73 -5.57
N LEU A 153 11.66 3.70 -5.27
CA LEU A 153 12.02 4.78 -4.36
C LEU A 153 12.10 4.25 -2.93
N GLY A 154 13.09 4.75 -2.18
CA GLY A 154 13.15 4.52 -0.73
C GLY A 154 12.17 5.41 0.03
N ASP A 155 12.13 5.25 1.35
CA ASP A 155 11.27 6.03 2.26
C ASP A 155 11.63 7.52 2.37
N HIS A 156 12.69 7.96 1.70
CA HIS A 156 13.25 9.31 1.83
C HIS A 156 12.44 10.38 1.09
N GLU A 157 11.65 9.99 0.09
CA GLU A 157 10.93 10.90 -0.79
C GLU A 157 9.44 10.96 -0.38
N LYS A 158 8.97 12.14 0.04
CA LYS A 158 7.56 12.35 0.41
C LYS A 158 6.74 12.78 -0.80
N ASN A 159 5.69 12.03 -1.11
CA ASN A 159 4.73 12.29 -2.18
C ASN A 159 5.33 12.58 -3.58
N PRO A 160 6.32 11.79 -4.07
CA PRO A 160 6.92 11.99 -5.38
C PRO A 160 5.91 12.04 -6.54
N GLU A 161 4.80 11.30 -6.44
CA GLU A 161 3.73 11.24 -7.44
C GLU A 161 3.09 12.61 -7.75
N SER A 162 3.19 13.58 -6.84
CA SER A 162 2.66 14.93 -7.04
C SER A 162 3.43 15.78 -8.06
N ARG A 163 4.65 15.35 -8.45
CA ARG A 163 5.55 16.07 -9.37
C ARG A 163 6.04 15.22 -10.54
N LEU A 164 5.61 13.97 -10.62
CA LEU A 164 6.01 12.99 -11.63
C LEU A 164 4.92 12.77 -12.67
N ALA A 165 5.20 13.12 -13.91
CA ALA A 165 4.34 12.91 -15.06
C ALA A 165 5.02 12.02 -16.08
N LEU A 166 4.23 11.17 -16.72
CA LEU A 166 4.71 10.32 -17.80
C LEU A 166 5.44 11.14 -18.88
N GLY A 167 6.51 10.55 -19.40
CA GLY A 167 7.32 11.15 -20.46
C GLY A 167 8.33 12.19 -19.97
N GLN A 168 8.26 12.65 -18.72
CA GLN A 168 9.32 13.47 -18.13
C GLN A 168 10.64 12.70 -18.08
N GLU A 169 11.73 13.41 -18.33
CA GLU A 169 13.07 12.88 -18.11
C GLU A 169 13.39 13.00 -16.63
N ILE A 170 13.71 11.88 -15.99
CA ILE A 170 14.03 11.81 -14.57
C ILE A 170 15.45 11.30 -14.43
N THR A 171 16.22 11.94 -13.56
CA THR A 171 17.48 11.41 -13.05
C THR A 171 17.26 10.92 -11.63
N VAL A 172 17.54 9.65 -11.39
CA VAL A 172 17.53 9.04 -10.05
C VAL A 172 18.93 8.65 -9.62
N GLU A 173 19.13 8.55 -8.32
CA GLU A 173 20.31 7.94 -7.72
C GLU A 173 19.84 6.81 -6.80
N GLY A 174 20.38 5.61 -7.00
CA GLY A 174 19.97 4.41 -6.25
C GLY A 174 21.03 3.32 -6.31
N VAL A 175 20.71 2.15 -5.78
CA VAL A 175 21.63 1.01 -5.66
C VAL A 175 21.25 -0.08 -6.65
N GLY A 176 22.22 -0.61 -7.39
CA GLY A 176 22.01 -1.77 -8.26
C GLY A 176 21.55 -2.99 -7.46
N LYS A 177 20.45 -3.61 -7.88
CA LYS A 177 19.81 -4.72 -7.16
C LYS A 177 20.74 -5.94 -7.02
N LYS A 178 20.76 -6.55 -5.82
CA LYS A 178 21.61 -7.72 -5.48
C LYS A 178 21.28 -9.02 -6.23
N SER A 179 20.12 -9.07 -6.87
CA SER A 179 19.68 -10.24 -7.61
C SER A 179 19.02 -9.76 -8.90
N MET A 180 19.73 -9.93 -10.01
CA MET A 180 19.19 -9.73 -11.36
C MET A 180 18.54 -11.03 -11.83
N THR A 181 17.42 -11.41 -11.21
CA THR A 181 16.71 -12.65 -11.55
C THR A 181 15.81 -12.55 -12.78
N SER A 182 15.63 -11.35 -13.38
CA SER A 182 15.01 -11.22 -14.72
C SER A 182 14.86 -9.80 -15.25
N THR A 183 15.02 -8.74 -14.44
CA THR A 183 14.80 -7.36 -14.92
C THR A 183 15.84 -6.39 -14.37
N ALA A 184 16.33 -5.49 -15.23
CA ALA A 184 17.16 -4.35 -14.81
C ALA A 184 16.41 -3.52 -13.76
N ALA A 185 17.01 -3.35 -12.58
CA ALA A 185 16.34 -2.68 -11.47
C ALA A 185 17.30 -1.93 -10.52
N LEU A 186 16.84 -0.78 -10.04
CA LEU A 186 17.47 -0.03 -8.95
C LEU A 186 16.58 -0.02 -7.70
N GLU A 187 17.21 -0.14 -6.53
CA GLU A 187 16.57 -0.10 -5.22
C GLU A 187 17.03 1.14 -4.43
N TYR A 188 16.28 1.50 -3.38
CA TYR A 188 16.61 2.61 -2.47
C TYR A 188 16.87 3.94 -3.20
N CYS A 189 16.09 4.20 -4.26
CA CYS A 189 16.33 5.34 -5.11
C CYS A 189 15.83 6.64 -4.48
N ARG A 190 16.46 7.75 -4.88
CA ARG A 190 16.00 9.13 -4.69
C ARG A 190 15.95 9.83 -6.04
N ILE A 191 15.02 10.78 -6.21
CA ILE A 191 14.95 11.59 -7.42
C ILE A 191 15.93 12.76 -7.28
N VAL A 192 16.89 12.85 -8.19
CA VAL A 192 17.89 13.93 -8.25
C VAL A 192 17.37 15.10 -9.07
N GLU A 193 16.76 14.81 -10.22
CA GLU A 193 16.33 15.82 -11.18
C GLU A 193 15.07 15.34 -11.91
N ILE A 194 14.18 16.28 -12.23
CA ILE A 194 13.05 16.07 -13.15
C ILE A 194 13.12 17.18 -14.20
N LYS A 195 13.15 16.80 -15.47
CA LYS A 195 13.08 17.72 -16.61
C LYS A 195 11.82 17.46 -17.43
N GLY A 196 11.34 18.52 -18.06
CA GLY A 196 10.10 18.52 -18.81
C GLY A 196 8.91 18.98 -17.97
N ASP A 197 7.92 19.52 -18.64
CA ASP A 197 6.77 20.12 -17.98
C ASP A 197 5.87 19.06 -17.35
N PHE A 198 5.54 19.24 -16.06
CA PHE A 198 4.48 18.49 -15.40
C PHE A 198 3.13 19.06 -15.86
N LYS A 199 2.57 18.53 -16.95
CA LYS A 199 1.29 18.98 -17.52
C LYS A 199 0.34 17.82 -17.84
N PRO A 200 0.00 16.94 -16.88
CA PRO A 200 -1.14 16.05 -17.06
C PRO A 200 -2.40 16.89 -17.31
N GLU A 201 -3.20 16.48 -18.29
CA GLU A 201 -4.47 17.13 -18.59
C GLU A 201 -5.44 16.88 -17.43
N PHE A 202 -6.29 17.87 -17.13
CA PHE A 202 -7.36 17.75 -16.15
C PHE A 202 -8.68 17.60 -16.88
N LEU A 203 -9.44 16.58 -16.50
CA LEU A 203 -10.72 16.26 -17.10
C LEU A 203 -11.74 15.93 -16.01
N SER A 204 -12.97 16.41 -16.14
CA SER A 204 -14.07 15.89 -15.33
C SER A 204 -14.62 14.59 -15.94
N ALA A 205 -15.19 13.73 -15.11
CA ALA A 205 -15.82 12.50 -15.56
C ALA A 205 -16.98 12.78 -16.52
N ASP A 206 -17.70 13.89 -16.33
CA ASP A 206 -18.76 14.34 -17.24
C ASP A 206 -18.21 14.76 -18.61
N GLU A 207 -17.07 15.47 -18.66
CA GLU A 207 -16.41 15.83 -19.93
C GLU A 207 -15.88 14.59 -20.66
N LEU A 208 -15.24 13.67 -19.94
CA LEU A 208 -14.75 12.43 -20.53
C LEU A 208 -15.89 11.59 -21.11
N GLU A 209 -16.98 11.43 -20.35
CA GLU A 209 -18.16 10.72 -20.82
C GLU A 209 -18.77 11.38 -22.06
N LYS A 210 -18.82 12.72 -22.09
CA LYS A 210 -19.34 13.46 -23.24
C LYS A 210 -18.47 13.27 -24.49
N GLU A 211 -17.15 13.35 -24.37
CA GLU A 211 -16.22 13.06 -25.48
C GLU A 211 -16.45 11.63 -25.98
N PHE A 212 -16.49 10.68 -25.05
CA PHE A 212 -16.68 9.26 -25.32
C PHE A 212 -17.99 8.94 -26.06
N SER A 213 -19.11 9.45 -25.55
CA SER A 213 -20.45 9.25 -26.13
C SER A 213 -20.64 9.97 -27.46
N THR A 214 -19.87 11.03 -27.73
CA THR A 214 -19.89 11.74 -29.02
C THR A 214 -19.13 10.97 -30.09
N ASN A 215 -17.90 10.54 -29.78
CA ASN A 215 -17.08 9.75 -30.70
C ASN A 215 -16.10 8.87 -29.90
N ARG A 216 -16.50 7.61 -29.73
CA ARG A 216 -15.74 6.59 -29.00
C ARG A 216 -14.34 6.38 -29.56
N GLU A 217 -14.22 6.20 -30.89
CA GLU A 217 -12.93 5.94 -31.55
C GLU A 217 -11.97 7.11 -31.42
N ALA A 218 -12.47 8.34 -31.61
CA ALA A 218 -11.65 9.54 -31.43
C ALA A 218 -11.17 9.70 -29.97
N THR A 219 -12.03 9.38 -29.00
CA THR A 219 -11.70 9.41 -27.57
C THR A 219 -10.66 8.34 -27.23
N ASP A 220 -10.82 7.11 -27.75
CA ASP A 220 -9.85 6.02 -27.60
C ASP A 220 -8.48 6.37 -28.19
N ASN A 221 -8.45 7.03 -29.34
CA ASN A 221 -7.21 7.48 -29.97
C ASN A 221 -6.58 8.66 -29.22
N LYS A 222 -7.39 9.59 -28.69
CA LYS A 222 -6.93 10.75 -27.94
C LYS A 222 -6.34 10.36 -26.60
N TRP A 223 -7.05 9.53 -25.84
CA TRP A 223 -6.74 9.22 -24.44
C TRP A 223 -6.11 7.84 -24.23
N GLY A 224 -6.20 6.92 -25.19
CA GLY A 224 -5.70 5.56 -25.10
C GLY A 224 -4.34 5.43 -24.42
N MET A 225 -4.33 4.78 -23.25
CA MET A 225 -3.14 4.53 -22.43
C MET A 225 -2.47 5.78 -21.83
N LYS A 226 -3.04 6.97 -21.99
CA LYS A 226 -2.48 8.19 -21.39
C LYS A 226 -2.89 8.34 -19.93
N TYR A 227 -1.98 8.94 -19.16
CA TYR A 227 -2.26 9.39 -17.80
C TYR A 227 -2.85 10.79 -17.82
N PHE A 228 -3.87 11.00 -17.01
CA PHE A 228 -4.51 12.31 -16.84
C PHE A 228 -5.20 12.38 -15.48
N TYR A 229 -5.48 13.60 -15.02
CA TYR A 229 -6.26 13.82 -13.82
C TYR A 229 -7.74 13.74 -14.14
N LEU A 230 -8.44 12.83 -13.46
CA LEU A 230 -9.88 12.71 -13.54
C LEU A 230 -10.53 13.16 -12.25
N THR A 231 -11.56 14.00 -12.35
CA THR A 231 -12.39 14.41 -11.21
C THR A 231 -13.84 13.98 -11.39
N GLY A 232 -14.49 13.53 -10.32
CA GLY A 232 -15.91 13.13 -10.37
C GLY A 232 -16.48 12.82 -9.01
N ASN A 233 -17.80 12.64 -8.92
CA ASN A 233 -18.45 12.17 -7.70
C ASN A 233 -18.59 10.65 -7.75
N ILE A 234 -18.38 9.99 -6.62
CA ILE A 234 -18.59 8.55 -6.48
C ILE A 234 -20.08 8.27 -6.51
N LYS A 235 -20.56 7.57 -7.54
CA LYS A 235 -21.92 7.06 -7.62
C LYS A 235 -22.07 5.76 -6.83
N HIS A 236 -21.17 4.80 -7.10
CA HIS A 236 -21.21 3.47 -6.51
C HIS A 236 -19.81 2.94 -6.24
N LEU A 237 -19.68 2.09 -5.23
CA LEU A 237 -18.43 1.44 -4.84
C LEU A 237 -18.66 -0.07 -4.75
N ASN A 238 -17.92 -0.82 -5.55
CA ASN A 238 -17.83 -2.26 -5.44
C ASN A 238 -16.43 -2.61 -4.92
N ARG A 239 -16.33 -2.79 -3.60
CA ARG A 239 -15.05 -3.07 -2.93
C ARG A 239 -14.51 -4.45 -3.27
N GLU A 240 -15.39 -5.44 -3.40
CA GLU A 240 -15.00 -6.83 -3.71
C GLU A 240 -14.29 -6.92 -5.07
N ASN A 241 -14.77 -6.16 -6.05
CA ASN A 241 -14.21 -6.16 -7.41
C ASN A 241 -13.22 -5.01 -7.67
N GLY A 242 -12.93 -4.18 -6.68
CA GLY A 242 -11.97 -3.08 -6.85
C GLY A 242 -12.49 -1.96 -7.76
N GLN A 243 -13.80 -1.73 -7.82
CA GLN A 243 -14.43 -0.81 -8.78
C GLN A 243 -15.07 0.41 -8.12
N ILE A 244 -14.84 1.58 -8.73
CA ILE A 244 -15.50 2.85 -8.41
C ILE A 244 -16.29 3.30 -9.63
N GLU A 245 -17.61 3.45 -9.50
CA GLU A 245 -18.40 4.12 -10.51
C GLU A 245 -18.46 5.61 -10.21
N LEU A 246 -17.98 6.44 -11.13
CA LEU A 246 -18.17 7.88 -11.07
C LEU A 246 -19.48 8.27 -11.75
N GLY A 247 -20.12 9.32 -11.26
CA GLY A 247 -21.33 9.88 -11.85
C GLY A 247 -22.25 10.55 -10.85
N ASN A 248 -23.53 10.56 -11.18
CA ASN A 248 -24.61 11.07 -10.33
C ASN A 248 -25.75 10.03 -10.24
N ASP A 249 -26.81 10.36 -9.51
CA ASP A 249 -27.96 9.47 -9.31
C ASP A 249 -28.58 9.00 -10.63
N GLN A 250 -28.51 9.80 -11.68
CA GLN A 250 -29.11 9.52 -12.98
C GLN A 250 -28.19 8.74 -13.92
N LYS A 251 -26.87 8.98 -13.86
CA LYS A 251 -25.93 8.54 -14.90
C LYS A 251 -24.57 8.15 -14.35
N LYS A 252 -24.01 7.06 -14.90
CA LYS A 252 -22.61 6.65 -14.73
C LYS A 252 -21.76 7.35 -15.78
N THR A 253 -20.63 7.93 -15.38
CA THR A 253 -19.79 8.76 -16.25
C THR A 253 -18.41 8.15 -16.50
N ALA A 254 -17.85 7.43 -15.52
CA ALA A 254 -16.64 6.65 -15.71
C ALA A 254 -16.61 5.45 -14.76
N LEU A 255 -15.77 4.48 -15.07
CA LEU A 255 -15.47 3.35 -14.21
C LEU A 255 -13.97 3.38 -13.87
N LEU A 256 -13.64 3.42 -12.58
CA LEU A 256 -12.26 3.24 -12.11
C LEU A 256 -12.10 1.80 -11.64
N LYS A 257 -11.02 1.14 -12.04
CA LYS A 257 -10.64 -0.20 -11.58
C LYS A 257 -9.28 -0.14 -10.92
N THR A 258 -9.14 -0.85 -9.81
CA THR A 258 -7.88 -1.03 -9.11
C THR A 258 -7.85 -2.40 -8.46
N ASP A 259 -6.70 -3.05 -8.50
CA ASP A 259 -6.44 -4.25 -7.71
C ASP A 259 -6.18 -3.90 -6.24
N ASP A 260 -6.02 -2.60 -5.96
CA ASP A 260 -5.77 -2.07 -4.63
C ASP A 260 -7.08 -1.73 -3.90
N HIS A 261 -7.75 -2.76 -3.41
CA HIS A 261 -8.99 -2.64 -2.66
C HIS A 261 -8.88 -1.75 -1.42
N PHE A 262 -7.67 -1.58 -0.88
CA PHE A 262 -7.45 -0.84 0.35
C PHE A 262 -7.81 0.65 0.22
N GLU A 263 -7.49 1.26 -0.92
CA GLU A 263 -7.84 2.66 -1.18
C GLU A 263 -9.36 2.90 -1.22
N LEU A 264 -10.17 1.84 -1.35
CA LEU A 264 -11.62 1.94 -1.48
C LEU A 264 -12.34 1.91 -0.12
N GLU A 265 -11.67 1.47 0.94
CA GLU A 265 -12.31 1.23 2.24
C GLU A 265 -12.87 2.50 2.88
N HIS A 266 -12.20 3.63 2.69
CA HIS A 266 -12.58 4.91 3.28
C HIS A 266 -13.51 5.76 2.39
N LEU A 267 -13.72 5.35 1.14
CA LEU A 267 -14.54 6.07 0.17
C LEU A 267 -16.03 5.83 0.42
N LYS A 268 -16.86 6.82 0.08
CA LYS A 268 -18.32 6.76 0.23
C LYS A 268 -19.03 7.27 -1.04
N PRO A 269 -20.22 6.73 -1.39
CA PRO A 269 -21.08 7.35 -2.40
C PRO A 269 -21.35 8.83 -2.08
N GLY A 270 -21.43 9.66 -3.13
CA GLY A 270 -21.57 11.12 -3.07
C GLY A 270 -20.27 11.89 -2.86
N GLN A 271 -19.18 11.22 -2.49
CA GLN A 271 -17.88 11.87 -2.27
C GLN A 271 -17.26 12.33 -3.60
N LYS A 272 -16.79 13.58 -3.65
CA LYS A 272 -16.00 14.08 -4.80
C LYS A 272 -14.58 13.53 -4.72
N LEU A 273 -14.10 12.94 -5.80
CA LEU A 273 -12.83 12.26 -5.92
C LEU A 273 -11.98 12.90 -7.03
N GLN A 274 -10.65 12.89 -6.84
CA GLN A 274 -9.66 13.29 -7.82
C GLN A 274 -8.59 12.20 -7.89
N VAL A 275 -8.39 11.67 -9.10
CA VAL A 275 -7.41 10.62 -9.36
C VAL A 275 -6.49 11.01 -10.51
N LEU A 276 -5.27 10.47 -10.50
CA LEU A 276 -4.42 10.34 -11.68
C LEU A 276 -4.50 8.88 -12.11
N GLY A 277 -4.92 8.59 -13.33
CA GLY A 277 -5.02 7.21 -13.79
C GLY A 277 -4.88 7.08 -15.30
N VAL A 278 -4.89 5.85 -15.77
CA VAL A 278 -4.67 5.49 -17.17
C VAL A 278 -5.98 5.22 -17.86
N TYR A 279 -6.26 5.89 -18.97
CA TYR A 279 -7.41 5.53 -19.80
C TYR A 279 -7.21 4.17 -20.45
N TRP A 280 -8.13 3.23 -20.21
CA TRP A 280 -8.06 1.87 -20.72
C TRP A 280 -8.96 1.69 -21.94
N LYS A 281 -8.34 1.60 -23.12
CA LYS A 281 -9.08 1.40 -24.38
C LYS A 281 -9.59 -0.04 -24.56
N PHE A 282 -8.98 -1.02 -23.88
CA PHE A 282 -9.35 -2.44 -23.95
C PHE A 282 -10.34 -2.85 -22.85
N ARG A 283 -11.36 -2.01 -22.66
CA ARG A 283 -12.35 -2.09 -21.58
C ARG A 283 -13.29 -3.29 -21.66
N ASP A 284 -13.78 -3.70 -20.49
CA ASP A 284 -14.82 -4.74 -20.37
C ASP A 284 -16.22 -4.15 -20.63
N GLN A 285 -16.45 -2.90 -20.23
CA GLN A 285 -17.73 -2.21 -20.40
C GLN A 285 -17.67 -1.21 -21.55
N GLU A 286 -18.26 -1.58 -22.68
CA GLU A 286 -18.21 -0.75 -23.89
C GLU A 286 -18.89 0.62 -23.79
N GLN A 287 -19.84 0.78 -22.85
CA GLN A 287 -20.70 1.95 -22.76
C GLN A 287 -20.13 3.10 -21.93
N VAL A 288 -19.02 2.87 -21.22
CA VAL A 288 -18.43 3.87 -20.32
C VAL A 288 -16.92 3.90 -20.47
N PRO A 289 -16.28 5.07 -20.30
CA PRO A 289 -14.82 5.14 -20.24
C PRO A 289 -14.33 4.42 -18.98
N GLU A 290 -13.27 3.62 -19.13
CA GLU A 290 -12.62 2.89 -18.03
C GLU A 290 -11.23 3.48 -17.74
N ILE A 291 -10.92 3.65 -16.46
CA ILE A 291 -9.63 4.10 -15.95
C ILE A 291 -9.05 3.00 -15.07
N ILE A 292 -7.78 2.66 -15.30
CA ILE A 292 -7.03 1.67 -14.52
C ILE A 292 -5.81 2.33 -13.86
N ASP A 293 -5.12 1.58 -12.99
CA ASP A 293 -3.85 1.98 -12.35
C ASP A 293 -3.88 3.41 -11.77
N PHE A 294 -4.98 3.74 -11.10
CA PHE A 294 -5.21 5.09 -10.63
C PHE A 294 -4.66 5.34 -9.22
N PHE A 295 -4.23 6.57 -8.97
CA PHE A 295 -3.74 7.10 -7.71
C PHE A 295 -4.69 8.17 -7.18
N LEU A 296 -4.99 8.15 -5.88
CA LEU A 296 -5.71 9.23 -5.21
C LEU A 296 -4.74 10.40 -4.92
N ILE A 297 -5.08 11.62 -5.34
CA ILE A 297 -4.11 12.75 -5.43
C ILE A 297 -3.98 13.63 -4.19
N SER A 298 -4.85 13.49 -3.22
CA SER A 298 -4.71 14.16 -1.92
C SER A 298 -5.64 13.50 -0.90
N PRO A 299 -5.41 13.69 0.43
CA PRO A 299 -5.97 12.82 1.44
C PRO A 299 -7.49 12.93 1.48
N GLN A 300 -8.13 12.02 0.77
CA GLN A 300 -9.50 11.58 1.02
C GLN A 300 -9.51 10.61 2.22
N ARG A 301 -8.34 10.12 2.60
CA ARG A 301 -8.16 9.27 3.78
C ARG A 301 -8.45 10.09 5.04
N PRO A 302 -9.31 9.59 5.94
CA PRO A 302 -9.41 10.16 7.27
C PRO A 302 -8.03 10.17 7.93
N LYS A 303 -7.80 11.11 8.87
CA LYS A 303 -6.57 11.11 9.66
C LYS A 303 -6.47 9.78 10.40
N ALA A 304 -5.62 8.90 9.90
CA ALA A 304 -5.37 7.61 10.52
C ALA A 304 -4.78 7.81 11.92
N ASN A 305 -5.44 7.26 12.93
CA ASN A 305 -4.87 7.21 14.26
C ASN A 305 -4.07 5.91 14.35
N ILE A 306 -2.78 5.98 14.04
CA ILE A 306 -1.87 4.83 14.12
C ILE A 306 -0.97 4.87 15.35
N GLU A 307 -1.20 5.79 16.29
CA GLU A 307 -0.34 5.96 17.46
C GLU A 307 -0.50 4.81 18.46
N PRO A 308 0.60 4.40 19.13
CA PRO A 308 0.54 3.40 20.19
C PRO A 308 -0.18 3.96 21.42
N THR A 309 -0.64 3.06 22.29
CA THR A 309 -1.24 3.45 23.58
C THR A 309 -0.22 4.22 24.44
N LYS A 310 1.03 3.77 24.44
CA LYS A 310 2.16 4.37 25.16
C LYS A 310 3.49 3.95 24.52
N MET A 311 4.59 4.56 24.96
CA MET A 311 5.94 4.05 24.71
C MET A 311 6.43 3.35 25.98
N ALA A 312 6.95 2.12 25.86
CA ALA A 312 7.55 1.36 26.96
C ALA A 312 8.99 1.00 26.58
N ASP A 313 9.99 1.49 27.31
CA ASP A 313 11.42 1.33 26.97
C ASP A 313 11.76 1.77 25.54
N SER A 314 11.14 2.86 25.06
CA SER A 314 11.23 3.33 23.67
C SER A 314 10.65 2.38 22.62
N VAL A 315 9.93 1.33 23.04
CA VAL A 315 9.18 0.42 22.18
C VAL A 315 7.71 0.87 22.11
N PRO A 316 7.10 0.99 20.91
CA PRO A 316 5.67 1.24 20.76
C PRO A 316 4.86 0.16 21.46
N HIS A 317 3.99 0.55 22.39
CA HIS A 317 3.18 -0.34 23.20
C HIS A 317 1.69 -0.12 22.89
N PHE A 318 1.02 -1.16 22.40
CA PHE A 318 -0.41 -1.20 22.11
C PHE A 318 -1.16 -2.10 23.09
N THR A 319 -2.40 -1.76 23.42
CA THR A 319 -3.37 -2.79 23.81
C THR A 319 -3.83 -3.54 22.56
N ALA A 320 -4.34 -4.76 22.71
CA ALA A 320 -4.85 -5.54 21.58
C ALA A 320 -5.91 -4.79 20.75
N ASP A 321 -6.88 -4.16 21.42
CA ASP A 321 -7.90 -3.32 20.77
C ASP A 321 -7.29 -2.15 20.00
N ARG A 322 -6.34 -1.46 20.62
CA ARG A 322 -5.70 -0.29 20.02
C ARG A 322 -4.85 -0.68 18.82
N LEU A 323 -4.19 -1.84 18.86
CA LEU A 323 -3.43 -2.38 17.74
C LEU A 323 -4.35 -2.68 16.55
N ALA A 324 -5.46 -3.37 16.80
CA ALA A 324 -6.46 -3.67 15.78
C ALA A 324 -7.06 -2.38 15.18
N GLU A 325 -7.45 -1.41 16.02
CA GLU A 325 -7.96 -0.11 15.56
C GLU A 325 -6.93 0.67 14.74
N ALA A 326 -5.67 0.73 15.22
CA ALA A 326 -4.59 1.42 14.54
C ALA A 326 -4.33 0.80 13.16
N PHE A 327 -4.29 -0.53 13.09
CA PHE A 327 -4.15 -1.26 11.84
C PHE A 327 -5.33 -1.00 10.92
N GLU A 328 -6.59 -1.24 11.33
CA GLU A 328 -7.77 -1.03 10.49
C GLU A 328 -7.95 0.41 9.99
N SER A 329 -7.44 1.40 10.74
CA SER A 329 -7.53 2.81 10.35
C SER A 329 -6.70 3.15 9.10
N ASP A 330 -5.50 2.57 8.96
CA ASP A 330 -4.60 2.69 7.81
C ASP A 330 -3.49 1.62 7.88
N PRO A 331 -3.77 0.37 7.48
CA PRO A 331 -2.82 -0.74 7.44
C PRO A 331 -1.55 -0.38 6.70
N ARG A 332 -1.63 0.36 5.59
CA ARG A 332 -0.43 0.74 4.81
C ARG A 332 0.50 1.61 5.62
N ARG A 333 -0.03 2.69 6.19
CA ARG A 333 0.77 3.62 6.99
C ARG A 333 1.23 2.97 8.30
N PHE A 334 0.40 2.10 8.88
CA PHE A 334 0.74 1.30 10.05
C PHE A 334 1.94 0.39 9.74
N VAL A 335 1.84 -0.43 8.70
CA VAL A 335 2.87 -1.35 8.24
C VAL A 335 4.14 -0.60 7.88
N ARG A 336 4.04 0.46 7.08
CA ARG A 336 5.19 1.31 6.74
C ARG A 336 5.89 1.86 7.98
N ARG A 337 5.15 2.24 9.04
CA ARG A 337 5.73 2.79 10.27
C ARG A 337 6.39 1.74 11.16
N TYR A 338 5.80 0.55 11.25
CA TYR A 338 6.15 -0.46 12.24
C TYR A 338 6.86 -1.71 11.68
N GLN A 339 6.89 -1.90 10.36
CA GLN A 339 7.63 -2.97 9.68
C GLN A 339 8.99 -2.51 9.13
N THR A 340 9.17 -1.22 8.83
CA THR A 340 10.45 -0.67 8.36
C THR A 340 11.43 -0.62 9.55
N GLU A 341 12.63 -1.19 9.36
CA GLU A 341 13.67 -1.41 10.40
C GLU A 341 13.30 -2.50 11.43
N PRO A 342 14.25 -3.07 12.21
CA PRO A 342 13.95 -4.10 13.21
C PRO A 342 13.19 -3.54 14.43
N ARG A 343 12.06 -2.87 14.19
CA ARG A 343 11.20 -2.29 15.20
C ARG A 343 10.44 -3.40 15.88
N LEU A 344 10.75 -3.56 17.16
CA LEU A 344 9.89 -4.31 18.04
C LEU A 344 8.63 -3.49 18.30
N ILE A 345 7.50 -4.16 18.44
CA ILE A 345 6.31 -3.60 19.08
C ILE A 345 5.98 -4.45 20.30
N GLN A 346 5.36 -3.82 21.28
CA GLN A 346 4.85 -4.47 22.48
C GLN A 346 3.32 -4.45 22.43
N ILE A 347 2.71 -5.57 22.75
CA ILE A 347 1.25 -5.72 22.77
C ILE A 347 0.83 -6.27 24.14
N GLU A 348 -0.24 -5.72 24.68
CA GLU A 348 -0.84 -6.10 25.95
C GLU A 348 -2.28 -6.58 25.69
N GLY A 349 -2.62 -7.77 26.16
CA GLY A 349 -3.94 -8.34 25.92
C GLY A 349 -4.19 -9.69 26.58
N THR A 350 -5.36 -10.26 26.32
CA THR A 350 -5.80 -11.56 26.87
C THR A 350 -5.61 -12.66 25.84
N ILE A 351 -5.01 -13.78 26.25
CA ILE A 351 -4.80 -14.95 25.39
C ILE A 351 -6.16 -15.54 25.00
N ASP A 352 -6.38 -15.73 23.70
CA ASP A 352 -7.51 -16.51 23.20
C ASP A 352 -7.15 -17.98 23.10
N THR A 353 -6.19 -18.29 22.24
CA THR A 353 -5.74 -19.65 21.95
C THR A 353 -4.22 -19.69 22.02
N ILE A 354 -3.70 -20.88 22.33
CA ILE A 354 -2.27 -21.17 22.28
C ILE A 354 -2.10 -22.56 21.68
N GLU A 355 -1.34 -22.63 20.60
CA GLU A 355 -1.11 -23.85 19.84
C GLU A 355 0.39 -24.07 19.68
N LYS A 356 0.78 -25.34 19.66
CA LYS A 356 2.16 -25.75 19.42
C LYS A 356 2.24 -26.50 18.12
N ASP A 357 3.12 -26.07 17.23
CA ASP A 357 3.35 -26.71 15.94
C ASP A 357 4.82 -27.16 15.78
N LEU A 358 5.23 -27.44 14.54
CA LEU A 358 6.61 -27.83 14.23
C LEU A 358 7.59 -26.65 14.26
N LEU A 359 7.11 -25.41 14.13
CA LEU A 359 7.92 -24.19 14.03
C LEU A 359 8.03 -23.44 15.36
N GLY A 360 7.17 -23.76 16.33
CA GLY A 360 7.22 -23.19 17.67
C GLY A 360 5.85 -23.20 18.34
N TRP A 361 5.48 -22.04 18.88
CA TRP A 361 4.19 -21.79 19.48
C TRP A 361 3.53 -20.59 18.82
N ASP A 362 2.25 -20.70 18.52
CA ASP A 362 1.43 -19.61 18.04
C ASP A 362 0.37 -19.28 19.09
N MET A 363 0.21 -18.00 19.37
CA MET A 363 -0.71 -17.49 20.37
C MET A 363 -1.60 -16.42 19.74
N GLN A 364 -2.92 -16.55 19.91
CA GLN A 364 -3.87 -15.54 19.47
C GLN A 364 -4.28 -14.64 20.63
N ILE A 365 -4.41 -13.34 20.37
CA ILE A 365 -4.79 -12.34 21.38
C ILE A 365 -6.19 -11.78 21.09
N LYS A 366 -7.08 -11.82 22.09
CA LYS A 366 -8.44 -11.27 22.00
C LYS A 366 -8.44 -9.76 21.85
N ASN A 367 -9.39 -9.27 21.05
CA ASN A 367 -9.76 -7.87 20.97
C ASN A 367 -11.25 -7.73 20.63
N ALA A 368 -11.82 -6.56 20.90
CA ALA A 368 -13.22 -6.23 20.69
C ALA A 368 -13.63 -6.19 19.21
N LEU A 369 -12.68 -5.91 18.32
CA LEU A 369 -12.91 -5.88 16.86
C LEU A 369 -12.92 -7.28 16.24
N LYS A 370 -12.57 -8.32 17.01
CA LYS A 370 -12.39 -9.71 16.53
C LYS A 370 -11.40 -9.81 15.37
N HIS A 371 -10.41 -8.92 15.35
CA HIS A 371 -9.34 -8.93 14.38
C HIS A 371 -8.30 -9.98 14.79
N ASP A 372 -7.77 -10.77 13.87
CA ASP A 372 -6.81 -11.81 14.24
C ASP A 372 -5.44 -11.20 14.58
N ILE A 373 -4.99 -11.36 15.83
CA ILE A 373 -3.65 -10.94 16.28
C ILE A 373 -2.87 -12.18 16.69
N ASN A 374 -1.91 -12.58 15.85
CA ASN A 374 -1.13 -13.81 16.01
C ASN A 374 0.29 -13.49 16.50
N CYS A 375 0.74 -14.16 17.55
CA CYS A 375 2.08 -14.02 18.12
C CYS A 375 2.83 -15.34 18.04
N SER A 376 3.86 -15.39 17.21
CA SER A 376 4.69 -16.58 17.00
C SER A 376 5.96 -16.55 17.83
N PHE A 377 6.17 -17.60 18.62
CA PHE A 377 7.32 -17.82 19.51
C PHE A 377 8.12 -19.02 19.00
N PRO A 378 9.34 -18.80 18.45
CA PRO A 378 10.20 -19.91 18.03
C PRO A 378 10.52 -20.86 19.20
N THR A 379 10.67 -20.30 20.40
CA THR A 379 10.91 -21.05 21.63
C THR A 379 10.17 -20.41 22.80
N LEU A 380 9.57 -21.26 23.63
CA LEU A 380 9.13 -20.93 24.99
C LEU A 380 9.87 -21.85 25.96
N THR A 381 10.28 -21.34 27.11
CA THR A 381 10.77 -22.20 28.18
C THR A 381 9.63 -23.08 28.69
N LYS A 382 9.95 -24.23 29.28
CA LYS A 382 8.94 -25.11 29.90
C LYS A 382 8.11 -24.38 30.96
N THR A 383 8.74 -23.47 31.68
CA THR A 383 8.10 -22.66 32.73
C THR A 383 7.11 -21.67 32.12
N GLU A 384 7.51 -20.93 31.08
CA GLU A 384 6.61 -20.00 30.38
C GLU A 384 5.43 -20.74 29.74
N ALA A 385 5.70 -21.84 29.01
CA ALA A 385 4.64 -22.61 28.37
C ALA A 385 3.63 -23.21 29.37
N ALA A 386 4.07 -23.59 30.57
CA ALA A 386 3.18 -24.08 31.62
C ALA A 386 2.39 -22.96 32.33
N ALA A 387 2.93 -21.75 32.31
CA ALA A 387 2.33 -20.57 32.94
C ALA A 387 1.32 -19.86 32.04
N LEU A 388 1.39 -20.04 30.72
CA LEU A 388 0.49 -19.41 29.75
C LEU A 388 -0.76 -20.26 29.48
N LYS A 389 -1.95 -19.70 29.74
CA LYS A 389 -3.23 -20.36 29.45
C LYS A 389 -4.20 -19.40 28.75
N PRO A 390 -5.13 -19.92 27.93
CA PRO A 390 -6.28 -19.16 27.47
C PRO A 390 -6.97 -18.40 28.61
N GLY A 391 -7.20 -17.10 28.40
CA GLY A 391 -7.78 -16.20 29.41
C GLY A 391 -6.75 -15.46 30.28
N ASP A 392 -5.48 -15.84 30.26
CA ASP A 392 -4.44 -15.09 30.97
C ASP A 392 -4.17 -13.76 30.27
N HIS A 393 -3.84 -12.75 31.06
CA HIS A 393 -3.44 -11.44 30.57
C HIS A 393 -1.92 -11.36 30.45
N VAL A 394 -1.41 -10.99 29.28
CA VAL A 394 0.02 -11.02 28.97
C VAL A 394 0.47 -9.77 28.24
N THR A 395 1.77 -9.51 28.36
CA THR A 395 2.47 -8.52 27.54
C THR A 395 3.51 -9.24 26.68
N ILE A 396 3.47 -9.01 25.37
CA ILE A 396 4.31 -9.69 24.39
C ILE A 396 5.08 -8.64 23.61
N ARG A 397 6.37 -8.88 23.38
CA ARG A 397 7.22 -8.07 22.51
C ARG A 397 7.64 -8.89 21.29
N GLY A 398 7.41 -8.40 20.09
CA GLY A 398 7.69 -9.11 18.84
C GLY A 398 7.97 -8.16 17.68
N LYS A 399 8.35 -8.72 16.52
CA LYS A 399 8.52 -7.97 15.27
C LYS A 399 7.26 -8.09 14.44
N LEU A 400 6.71 -6.99 13.96
CA LEU A 400 5.62 -7.01 13.00
C LEU A 400 6.07 -7.74 11.73
N PHE A 401 5.33 -8.76 11.34
CA PHE A 401 5.57 -9.53 10.13
C PHE A 401 4.27 -9.65 9.38
N ILE A 402 4.25 -9.19 8.14
CA ILE A 402 3.09 -9.43 7.29
C ILE A 402 3.55 -9.98 5.95
N LYS A 403 2.95 -11.12 5.60
CA LYS A 403 3.44 -12.04 4.56
C LYS A 403 2.85 -11.74 3.20
N THR A 404 1.65 -11.17 3.16
CA THR A 404 0.84 -11.05 1.95
C THR A 404 1.10 -9.71 1.27
N ARG A 405 0.97 -9.69 -0.06
CA ARG A 405 0.93 -8.46 -0.87
C ARG A 405 -0.48 -7.87 -0.96
N TRP A 406 -1.46 -8.56 -0.38
CA TRP A 406 -2.89 -8.28 -0.50
C TRP A 406 -3.46 -8.18 0.90
N PHE A 407 -3.98 -7.01 1.26
CA PHE A 407 -4.54 -6.78 2.58
C PHE A 407 -6.01 -6.44 2.46
N GLY A 408 -6.84 -7.32 3.01
CA GLY A 408 -8.18 -6.95 3.44
C GLY A 408 -8.16 -6.52 4.90
N LYS A 409 -9.26 -5.92 5.37
CA LYS A 409 -9.51 -5.70 6.80
C LYS A 409 -9.47 -6.99 7.64
N ALA A 410 -9.54 -8.15 7.00
CA ALA A 410 -9.47 -9.45 7.65
C ALA A 410 -8.05 -10.03 7.72
N GLU A 411 -7.02 -9.32 7.23
CA GLU A 411 -5.66 -9.85 7.26
C GLU A 411 -5.12 -9.88 8.70
N PRO A 412 -4.61 -11.02 9.20
CA PRO A 412 -4.13 -11.12 10.56
C PRO A 412 -2.89 -10.25 10.83
N ILE A 413 -2.89 -9.55 11.95
CA ILE A 413 -1.71 -8.85 12.47
C ILE A 413 -0.78 -9.89 13.10
N SER A 414 0.31 -10.23 12.41
CA SER A 414 1.23 -11.26 12.89
C SER A 414 2.52 -10.67 13.46
N LEU A 415 2.91 -11.14 14.64
CA LEU A 415 4.18 -10.83 15.28
C LEU A 415 5.07 -12.07 15.29
N MET A 416 6.31 -11.92 14.82
CA MET A 416 7.31 -12.98 14.83
C MET A 416 8.40 -12.74 15.87
N ASN A 417 9.07 -13.84 16.26
CA ASN A 417 10.15 -13.83 17.25
C ASN A 417 9.71 -13.21 18.58
N CYS A 418 8.50 -13.56 18.99
CA CYS A 418 7.88 -13.02 20.19
C CYS A 418 8.60 -13.45 21.46
N LYS A 419 8.51 -12.60 22.49
CA LYS A 419 8.96 -12.87 23.87
C LYS A 419 7.93 -12.30 24.84
N ILE A 420 7.71 -12.99 25.95
CA ILE A 420 6.88 -12.48 27.04
C ILE A 420 7.68 -11.39 27.77
N VAL A 421 7.02 -10.27 28.06
CA VAL A 421 7.58 -9.22 28.91
C VAL A 421 7.07 -9.47 30.33
N PRO A 422 7.96 -9.66 31.32
CA PRO A 422 7.60 -9.97 32.71
C PRO A 422 6.74 -8.92 33.40
#